data_AF-A0A7C8APG6-F1
#
_entry.id   AF-A0A7C8APG6-F1
#
_cell.length_a   1.000
_cell.length_b   1.000
_cell.length_c   1.000
_cell.angle_alpha   90.00
_cell.angle_beta   90.00
_cell.angle_gamma   90.00
#
_symmetry.space_group_name_H-M   'P 1'
#
loop_
_entity.id
_entity.type
_entity.pdbx_description
1 polymer ?
#
loop_
_entity_poly.entity_id
_entity_poly.type
_entity_poly.pdbx_seq_one_letter_code
_entity_poly.pdbx_strand_id
1 'polypeptide(L)' 'MPVLTPEKVAELLGAEIIPAESWQIKKLCRWVEGILRSRGEVYLRENRTEILGQWEQYMKNEFKTCA' A
#
# COMPACT_ATOMS: atom_id res chain seq x y z
N MET A 1 -10.04 9.64 -12.97
CA MET A 1 -10.34 9.19 -11.59
C MET A 1 -9.29 9.79 -10.66
N PRO A 2 -9.68 10.26 -9.47
CA PRO A 2 -8.72 10.86 -8.54
C PRO A 2 -7.72 9.81 -8.05
N VAL A 3 -6.44 10.17 -8.01
CA VAL A 3 -5.36 9.36 -7.46
C VAL A 3 -5.56 9.26 -5.94
N LEU A 4 -5.46 8.06 -5.37
CA LEU A 4 -5.51 7.87 -3.93
C LEU A 4 -4.38 8.65 -3.27
N THR A 5 -4.73 9.57 -2.37
CA THR A 5 -3.72 10.35 -1.64
C THR A 5 -3.03 9.48 -0.58
N PRO A 6 -1.78 9.80 -0.18
CA PRO A 6 -1.08 9.08 0.88
C PRO A 6 -1.88 9.00 2.18
N GLU A 7 -2.58 10.07 2.54
CA GLU A 7 -3.39 10.15 3.76
C GLU A 7 -4.57 9.18 3.70
N LYS A 8 -5.23 9.07 2.54
CA LYS A 8 -6.33 8.12 2.37
C LYS A 8 -5.85 6.68 2.42
N VAL A 9 -4.67 6.41 1.88
CA VAL A 9 -4.05 5.08 1.94
C VAL A 9 -3.68 4.72 3.39
N ALA A 10 -3.10 5.67 4.13
CA ALA A 10 -2.80 5.51 5.54
C ALA A 10 -4.07 5.21 6.37
N GLU A 11 -5.16 5.95 6.12
CA GLU A 11 -6.47 5.69 6.75
C GLU A 11 -7.02 4.29 6.43
N LEU A 12 -6.98 3.88 5.15
CA LEU A 12 -7.46 2.57 4.70
C LEU A 12 -6.68 1.42 5.30
N LEU A 13 -5.36 1.58 5.40
CA LEU A 13 -4.46 0.58 5.98
C LEU A 13 -4.40 0.66 7.52
N GLY A 14 -4.98 1.70 8.14
CA GLY A 14 -4.92 1.93 9.58
C GLY A 14 -3.51 2.21 10.08
N ALA A 15 -2.63 2.73 9.23
CA ALA A 15 -1.27 3.12 9.60
C ALA A 15 -1.24 4.61 9.90
N GLU A 16 -0.85 5.02 11.11
CA GLU A 16 -0.69 6.46 11.45
C GLU A 16 0.41 7.11 10.62
N ILE A 17 1.50 6.39 10.38
CA ILE A 17 2.64 6.84 9.58
C ILE A 17 3.15 5.62 8.80
N ILE A 18 3.29 5.77 7.49
CA ILE A 18 3.98 4.79 6.65
C ILE A 18 5.41 5.32 6.47
N PRO A 19 6.41 4.83 7.22
CA PRO A 19 7.79 5.30 7.10
C PRO A 19 8.35 4.83 5.75
N ALA A 20 8.21 5.67 4.73
CA ALA A 20 8.54 5.33 3.37
C ALA A 20 8.99 6.57 2.58
N GLU A 21 9.95 6.39 1.68
CA GLU A 21 10.38 7.44 0.76
C GLU A 21 9.24 7.83 -0.19
N SER A 22 9.26 9.06 -0.72
CA SER A 22 8.16 9.59 -1.52
C SER A 22 7.78 8.72 -2.74
N TRP A 23 8.73 7.98 -3.31
CA TRP A 23 8.46 7.05 -4.41
C TRP A 23 7.79 5.75 -3.94
N GLN A 24 8.15 5.26 -2.75
CA GLN A 24 7.53 4.08 -2.12
C GLN A 24 6.08 4.38 -1.80
N ILE A 25 5.79 5.57 -1.26
CA ILE A 25 4.41 6.04 -0.99
C ILE A 25 3.60 6.08 -2.29
N LYS A 26 4.13 6.67 -3.38
CA LYS A 26 3.42 6.69 -4.67
C LYS A 26 3.11 5.29 -5.21
N LYS A 27 4.03 4.35 -5.00
CA LYS A 27 3.91 2.97 -5.48
C LYS A 27 2.90 2.20 -4.62
N LEU A 28 2.91 2.40 -3.31
CA LEU A 28 1.90 1.91 -2.38
C LEU A 28 0.50 2.45 -2.75
N CYS A 29 0.36 3.75 -3.02
CA CYS A 29 -0.90 4.35 -3.45
C CYS A 29 -1.50 3.65 -4.67
N ARG A 30 -0.67 3.42 -5.71
CA ARG A 30 -1.12 2.71 -6.92
C ARG A 30 -1.50 1.26 -6.65
N TRP A 31 -0.77 0.60 -5.76
CA TRP A 31 -1.04 -0.79 -5.42
C TRP A 31 -2.36 -0.93 -4.64
N VAL A 32 -2.57 -0.10 -3.63
CA VAL A 32 -3.83 -0.04 -2.87
C VAL A 32 -4.99 0.37 -3.76
N GLU A 33 -4.78 1.25 -4.74
CA GLU A 33 -5.79 1.59 -5.75
C GLU A 33 -6.20 0.38 -6.60
N GLY A 34 -5.23 -0.47 -6.99
CA GLY A 34 -5.51 -1.71 -7.70
C GLY A 34 -6.36 -2.69 -6.88
N ILE A 35 -6.07 -2.82 -5.59
CA ILE A 35 -6.85 -3.66 -4.67
C ILE A 35 -8.25 -3.07 -4.46
N LEU A 36 -8.35 -1.75 -4.23
CA LEU A 36 -9.62 -1.04 -4.07
C LEU A 36 -10.54 -1.25 -5.27
N ARG A 37 -10.00 -1.14 -6.49
CA ARG A 37 -10.77 -1.32 -7.73
C ARG A 37 -11.21 -2.75 -7.96
N SER A 38 -10.43 -3.73 -7.52
CA SER A 38 -10.70 -5.15 -7.79
C SER A 38 -11.55 -5.82 -6.72
N ARG A 39 -11.37 -5.45 -5.45
CA ARG A 39 -12.00 -6.11 -4.28
C ARG A 39 -12.82 -5.19 -3.40
N GLY A 40 -12.71 -3.87 -3.58
CA GLY A 40 -13.44 -2.87 -2.81
C GLY A 40 -12.79 -2.50 -1.48
N GLU A 41 -13.38 -1.49 -0.83
CA GLU A 41 -12.84 -0.89 0.40
C GLU A 41 -12.96 -1.82 1.60
N VAL A 42 -14.03 -2.60 1.70
CA VAL A 42 -14.27 -3.55 2.80
C VAL A 42 -13.14 -4.57 2.88
N TYR A 43 -12.73 -5.13 1.73
CA TYR A 43 -11.62 -6.08 1.66
C TYR A 43 -10.31 -5.48 2.17
N LEU A 44 -9.97 -4.24 1.76
CA LEU A 44 -8.79 -3.54 2.26
C LEU A 44 -8.81 -3.41 3.79
N ARG A 45 -9.96 -3.04 4.34
CA ARG A 45 -10.12 -2.82 5.78
C ARG A 45 -10.08 -4.10 6.61
N GLU A 46 -10.54 -5.22 6.07
CA GLU A 46 -10.50 -6.52 6.75
C GLU A 46 -9.14 -7.21 6.62
N ASN A 47 -8.38 -6.92 5.56
CA ASN A 47 -7.12 -7.59 5.25
C ASN A 47 -5.89 -6.67 5.41
N ARG A 48 -5.99 -5.58 6.19
CA ARG A 48 -4.94 -4.55 6.34
C ARG A 48 -3.57 -5.15 6.65
N THR A 49 -3.50 -6.05 7.63
CA THR A 49 -2.25 -6.68 8.09
C THR A 49 -1.62 -7.52 6.99
N GLU A 50 -2.42 -8.27 6.23
CA GLU A 50 -1.93 -9.08 5.11
C GLU A 50 -1.38 -8.17 3.99
N ILE A 51 -2.11 -7.11 3.66
CA ILE A 51 -1.72 -6.13 2.65
C ILE A 51 -0.42 -5.43 3.05
N LEU A 52 -0.30 -4.98 4.30
CA LEU A 52 0.95 -4.41 4.80
C LEU A 52 2.10 -5.41 4.74
N GLY A 53 1.87 -6.67 5.14
CA GLY A 53 2.88 -7.72 5.05
C GLY A 53 3.33 -8.03 3.62
N GLN A 54 2.39 -8.08 2.67
CA GLN A 54 2.68 -8.25 1.25
C GLN A 54 3.48 -7.06 0.69
N TRP A 55 3.14 -5.84 1.11
CA TRP A 55 3.89 -4.64 0.75
C TRP A 55 5.32 -4.68 1.27
N GLU A 56 5.51 -4.98 2.56
CA GLU A 56 6.85 -5.10 3.15
C GLU A 56 7.69 -6.17 2.45
N GLN A 57 7.09 -7.32 2.10
CA GLN A 57 7.77 -8.35 1.33
C GLN A 57 8.12 -7.90 -0.09
N TYR A 58 7.19 -7.24 -0.78
CA TYR A 58 7.43 -6.67 -2.10
C TYR A 58 8.61 -5.70 -2.08
N MET A 59 8.65 -4.79 -1.11
CA MET A 59 9.76 -3.85 -0.95
C MET A 59 11.07 -4.58 -0.67
N LYS A 60 11.09 -5.53 0.28
CA LYS A 60 12.28 -6.34 0.58
C LYS A 60 12.81 -7.08 -0.65
N ASN A 61 11.92 -7.59 -1.49
CA ASN A 61 12.31 -8.31 -2.71
C ASN A 61 12.84 -7.36 -3.77
N GLU A 62 12.20 -6.22 -4.01
CA GLU A 62 12.73 -5.21 -4.96
C GLU A 62 14.15 -4.78 -4.60
N PHE A 63 14.42 -4.51 -3.32
CA PHE A 63 15.76 -4.12 -2.87
C PHE A 63 16.78 -5.26 -2.87
N LYS A 64 16.35 -6.53 -2.82
CA LYS A 64 17.25 -7.69 -2.91
C LYS A 64 17.67 -8.01 -4.34
N THR A 65 16.94 -7.56 -5.35
CA THR A 65 17.26 -7.83 -6.77
C THR A 65 18.46 -7.05 -7.33
N CYS A 66 19.21 -6.33 -6.48
CA CYS A 66 20.44 -5.62 -6.86
C CYS A 66 21.71 -6.26 -6.25
N ALA A 67 21.74 -7.59 -6.11
CA ALA A 67 22.92 -8.35 -5.69
C ALA A 67 23.41 -9.27 -6.81
#